data_AF-A0A5D2F0W2-F1
#
_entry.id   AF-A0A5D2F0W2-F1
#
_cell.length_a   1.000
_cell.length_b   1.000
_cell.length_c   1.000
_cell.angle_alpha   90.00
_cell.angle_beta   90.00
_cell.angle_gamma   90.00
#
_symmetry.space_group_name_H-M   'P 1'
#
loop_
_entity.id
_entity.type
_entity.pdbx_description
1 polymer ?
#
loop_
_entity_poly.entity_id
_entity_poly.type
_entity_poly.pdbx_seq_one_letter_code
_entity_poly.pdbx_strand_id
1 'polypeptide(L)'
;MATFTVKNSLIAVILALILAGATPGIMVKAQCVNSCEQPNECCSQYGYCGEGPEFCGANCRGGPCTNNGVSIADIVTAEFLNGILNQGSSCVGRNFYSREAFLDALTSFTRFARSGLVEDSRREIAAFFAHASHETERFCHIEETDGAKKDYCNETLTEYPCAPGKGVDHCNYHGTTIMDQLVWSLGSKV
;
A
#
# COMPACT_ATOMS: atom_id res chain seq x y z
N MET A 1 17.19 70.39 33.05
CA MET A 1 16.34 69.76 32.01
C MET A 1 17.27 69.08 31.02
N ALA A 2 17.44 67.75 31.13
CA ALA A 2 18.28 66.98 30.22
C ALA A 2 17.41 66.46 29.07
N THR A 3 17.64 66.96 27.86
CA THR A 3 17.00 66.49 26.64
C THR A 3 17.61 65.16 26.23
N PHE A 4 16.88 64.06 26.47
CA PHE A 4 17.24 62.75 25.95
C PHE A 4 16.94 62.69 24.44
N THR A 5 17.98 62.50 23.65
CA THR A 5 17.94 62.42 22.19
C THR A 5 17.27 61.11 21.76
N VAL A 6 15.99 61.18 21.42
CA VAL A 6 15.10 60.06 21.04
C VAL A 6 15.65 59.17 19.90
N LYS A 7 16.59 59.69 19.10
CA LYS A 7 17.14 59.02 17.92
C LYS A 7 18.01 57.78 18.23
N ASN A 8 18.74 57.77 19.35
CA ASN A 8 19.58 56.62 19.72
C ASN A 8 18.79 55.47 20.37
N SER A 9 17.62 55.76 20.96
CA SER A 9 16.76 54.75 21.57
C SER A 9 16.02 53.90 20.52
N LEU A 10 15.62 54.49 19.39
CA LEU A 10 14.95 53.75 18.31
C LEU A 10 15.85 52.68 17.67
N ILE A 11 17.13 53.00 17.47
CA ILE A 11 18.09 52.04 16.89
C ILE A 11 18.32 50.86 17.84
N ALA A 12 18.41 51.12 19.16
CA ALA A 12 18.55 50.08 20.17
C ALA A 12 17.32 49.15 20.25
N VAL A 13 16.11 49.71 20.13
CA VAL A 13 14.86 48.93 20.12
C VAL A 13 14.73 48.10 18.83
N ILE A 14 15.10 48.65 17.67
CA ILE A 14 15.08 47.93 16.39
C ILE A 14 16.10 46.78 16.40
N LEU A 15 17.32 47.00 16.91
CA LEU A 15 18.32 45.93 17.04
C LEU A 15 17.87 44.84 18.01
N ALA A 16 17.24 45.19 19.12
CA ALA A 16 16.71 44.21 20.08
C ALA A 16 15.57 43.36 19.49
N LEU A 17 14.70 43.95 18.67
CA LEU A 17 13.63 43.22 17.96
C LEU A 17 14.19 42.29 16.88
N ILE A 18 15.24 42.70 16.16
CA ILE A 18 15.91 41.85 15.16
C ILE A 18 16.63 40.66 15.85
N LEU A 19 17.25 40.90 17.00
CA LEU A 19 17.91 39.86 17.80
C LEU A 19 16.92 38.89 18.46
N ALA A 20 15.71 39.34 18.81
CA ALA A 20 14.64 38.49 19.35
C ALA A 20 13.85 37.72 18.26
N GLY A 21 13.87 38.19 17.01
CA GLY A 21 13.18 37.56 15.87
C GLY A 21 13.97 36.43 15.19
N ALA A 22 15.24 36.24 15.54
CA ALA A 22 16.05 35.13 15.07
C ALA A 22 15.88 33.90 15.97
N THR A 23 14.66 33.38 16.10
CA THR A 23 14.49 31.99 16.54
C THR A 23 15.07 31.11 15.43
N PRO A 24 16.03 30.21 15.74
CA PRO A 24 16.55 29.28 14.74
C PRO A 24 15.42 28.37 14.27
N GLY A 25 14.96 28.60 13.04
CA GLY A 25 14.11 27.72 12.25
C GLY A 25 12.79 27.31 12.91
N ILE A 26 11.67 27.68 12.30
CA ILE A 26 10.55 26.74 12.30
C ILE A 26 11.12 25.48 11.64
N MET A 27 11.53 24.50 12.46
CA MET A 27 11.92 23.18 12.02
C MET A 27 10.65 22.54 11.44
N VAL A 28 10.31 22.84 10.18
CA VAL A 28 9.38 21.99 9.43
C VAL A 28 10.16 20.74 9.08
N LYS A 29 10.38 19.87 10.06
CA LYS A 29 10.89 18.54 9.82
C LYS A 29 9.98 17.52 10.48
N ALA A 30 8.95 17.17 9.71
CA ALA A 30 8.40 15.83 9.68
C ALA A 30 7.76 15.62 8.30
N GLN A 31 8.56 15.74 7.23
CA GLN A 31 8.15 15.23 5.92
C GLN A 31 8.27 13.70 5.96
N CYS A 32 7.15 13.03 6.19
CA CYS A 32 7.09 11.57 6.20
C CYS A 32 6.74 11.04 4.81
N VAL A 33 7.37 9.92 4.44
CA VAL A 33 6.97 9.15 3.25
C VAL A 33 5.89 8.15 3.65
N ASN A 34 6.18 7.30 4.64
CA ASN A 34 5.30 6.24 5.14
C ASN A 34 5.55 5.89 6.63
N SER A 35 6.32 6.69 7.37
CA SER A 35 6.60 6.45 8.79
C SER A 35 6.89 7.75 9.53
N CYS A 36 6.60 7.74 10.82
CA CYS A 36 6.84 8.82 11.76
C CYS A 36 7.72 8.35 12.90
N GLU A 37 8.37 9.29 13.58
CA GLU A 37 9.30 8.96 14.67
C GLU A 37 8.56 8.46 15.92
N GLN A 38 7.37 8.99 16.19
CA GLN A 38 6.55 8.54 17.31
C GLN A 38 5.68 7.33 16.91
N PRO A 39 5.56 6.30 17.77
CA PRO A 39 4.83 5.06 17.45
C PRO A 39 3.34 5.24 17.15
N ASN A 40 2.72 6.27 17.74
CA ASN A 40 1.28 6.54 17.60
C ASN A 40 0.97 7.58 16.52
N GLU A 41 2.00 8.17 15.90
CA GLU A 41 1.81 9.17 14.85
C GLU A 41 1.58 8.53 13.50
N CYS A 42 0.66 9.12 12.76
CA CYS A 42 0.38 8.79 11.38
C CYS A 42 1.08 9.75 10.44
N CYS A 43 1.51 9.21 9.31
CA CYS A 43 1.94 10.01 8.18
C CYS A 43 0.72 10.42 7.35
N SER A 44 0.34 11.69 7.41
CA SER A 44 -0.80 12.22 6.67
C SER A 44 -0.60 12.10 5.15
N GLN A 45 -1.70 12.26 4.41
CA GLN A 45 -1.67 12.34 2.95
C GLN A 45 -0.83 13.50 2.39
N TYR A 46 -0.48 14.47 3.23
CA TYR A 46 0.36 15.62 2.87
C TYR A 46 1.82 15.44 3.29
N GLY A 47 2.15 14.27 3.86
CA GLY A 47 3.49 13.97 4.33
C GLY A 47 3.84 14.66 5.63
N TYR A 48 2.89 14.79 6.57
CA TYR A 48 3.15 15.32 7.92
C TYR A 48 2.83 14.30 8.99
N CYS A 49 3.63 14.25 10.05
CA CYS A 49 3.39 13.41 11.21
C CYS A 49 2.47 14.08 12.23
N GLY A 50 1.56 13.29 12.81
CA GLY A 50 0.69 13.71 13.90
C GLY A 50 -0.32 12.63 14.29
N GLU A 51 -1.09 12.91 15.33
CA GLU A 51 -2.19 12.07 15.80
C GLU A 51 -3.53 12.69 15.41
N GLY A 52 -4.61 11.89 15.37
CA GLY A 52 -5.95 12.39 15.06
C GLY A 52 -6.39 12.17 13.61
N PRO A 53 -7.67 12.39 13.30
CA PRO A 53 -8.28 12.02 12.02
C PRO A 53 -7.70 12.76 10.80
N GLU A 54 -7.09 13.92 10.98
CA GLU A 54 -6.44 14.71 9.94
C GLU A 54 -5.08 14.13 9.50
N PHE A 55 -4.42 13.34 10.37
CA PHE A 55 -3.19 12.62 10.08
C PHE A 55 -3.44 11.14 9.80
N CYS A 56 -4.27 10.50 10.63
CA CYS A 56 -4.55 9.08 10.63
C CYS A 56 -5.77 8.67 9.79
N GLY A 57 -6.51 9.62 9.22
CA GLY A 57 -7.74 9.33 8.48
C GLY A 57 -7.50 8.92 7.02
N ALA A 58 -8.37 9.42 6.15
CA ALA A 58 -8.32 9.10 4.73
C ALA A 58 -6.95 9.43 4.12
N ASN A 59 -6.44 8.50 3.30
CA ASN A 59 -5.17 8.62 2.56
C ASN A 59 -3.93 8.77 3.45
N CYS A 60 -4.02 8.38 4.72
CA CYS A 60 -2.86 8.19 5.58
C CYS A 60 -1.86 7.21 4.93
N ARG A 61 -0.60 7.62 4.87
CA ARG A 61 0.48 6.95 4.14
C ARG A 61 1.29 5.99 5.02
N GLY A 62 1.13 6.05 6.34
CA GLY A 62 1.98 5.33 7.27
C GLY A 62 1.61 5.50 8.74
N GLY A 63 2.08 4.59 9.59
CA GLY A 63 1.72 4.55 11.01
C GLY A 63 0.36 3.87 11.26
N PRO A 64 -0.29 4.12 12.42
CA PRO A 64 -1.56 3.51 12.81
C PRO A 64 -2.76 4.17 12.09
N CYS A 65 -2.72 4.18 10.75
CA CYS A 65 -3.78 4.72 9.91
C CYS A 65 -5.13 4.03 10.18
N THR A 66 -6.21 4.79 10.27
CA THR A 66 -7.57 4.28 10.44
C THR A 66 -8.06 3.65 9.13
N ASN A 67 -8.59 2.43 9.20
CA ASN A 67 -9.29 1.82 8.08
C ASN A 67 -10.63 2.53 7.87
N ASN A 68 -11.06 2.68 6.62
CA ASN A 68 -12.32 3.35 6.28
C ASN A 68 -13.60 2.56 6.62
N GLY A 69 -13.48 1.45 7.34
CA GLY A 69 -14.59 0.62 7.81
C GLY A 69 -15.30 -0.18 6.72
N VAL A 70 -14.80 -0.19 5.48
CA VAL A 70 -15.47 -0.88 4.38
C VAL A 70 -15.44 -2.40 4.55
N SER A 71 -16.58 -3.05 4.25
CA SER A 71 -16.64 -4.50 4.08
C SER A 71 -16.27 -4.84 2.65
N ILE A 72 -15.09 -5.41 2.43
CA ILE A 72 -14.67 -5.91 1.11
C ILE A 72 -15.58 -7.06 0.67
N ALA A 73 -16.09 -7.85 1.61
CA ALA A 73 -17.04 -8.93 1.34
C ALA A 73 -18.37 -8.42 0.73
N ASP A 74 -18.78 -7.19 1.06
CA ASP A 74 -20.00 -6.57 0.53
C ASP A 74 -19.78 -5.98 -0.88
N ILE A 75 -18.52 -5.68 -1.24
CA ILE A 75 -18.14 -5.20 -2.58
C ILE A 75 -17.91 -6.39 -3.51
N VAL A 76 -17.08 -7.34 -3.09
CA VAL A 76 -16.74 -8.54 -3.83
C VAL A 76 -17.79 -9.60 -3.48
N THR A 77 -19.01 -9.45 -4.02
CA THR A 77 -20.05 -10.45 -3.85
C THR A 77 -19.77 -11.70 -4.70
N ALA A 78 -20.51 -12.79 -4.47
CA ALA A 78 -20.41 -13.97 -5.31
C ALA A 78 -20.79 -13.65 -6.76
N GLU A 79 -21.80 -12.81 -6.97
CA GLU A 79 -22.24 -12.35 -8.29
C GLU A 79 -21.17 -11.52 -8.99
N PHE A 80 -20.49 -10.63 -8.25
CA PHE A 80 -19.38 -9.83 -8.79
C PHE A 80 -18.27 -10.75 -9.31
N LEU A 81 -17.78 -11.68 -8.47
CA LEU A 81 -16.69 -12.56 -8.87
C LEU A 81 -17.11 -13.50 -10.00
N ASN A 82 -18.29 -14.12 -9.90
CA ASN A 82 -18.82 -14.98 -10.96
C ASN A 82 -19.02 -14.21 -12.27
N GLY A 83 -19.39 -12.93 -12.20
CA GLY A 83 -19.48 -12.06 -13.37
C GLY A 83 -18.16 -11.91 -14.12
N ILE A 84 -17.03 -11.91 -13.41
CA ILE A 84 -15.68 -11.88 -13.99
C ILE A 84 -15.31 -13.27 -14.52
N LEU A 85 -15.45 -14.32 -13.70
CA LEU A 85 -15.09 -15.69 -14.07
C LEU A 85 -15.88 -16.22 -15.27
N ASN A 86 -17.12 -15.79 -15.44
CA ASN A 86 -17.97 -16.16 -16.57
C ASN A 86 -17.60 -15.47 -17.90
N GLN A 87 -16.69 -14.49 -17.91
CA GLN A 87 -16.16 -13.92 -19.15
C GLN A 87 -15.05 -14.77 -19.79
N GLY A 88 -14.51 -15.73 -19.04
CA GLY A 88 -13.57 -16.73 -19.52
C GLY A 88 -14.28 -17.89 -20.24
N SER A 89 -13.51 -18.65 -21.01
CA SER A 89 -13.99 -19.93 -21.57
C SER A 89 -14.09 -20.99 -20.47
N SER A 90 -14.61 -22.18 -20.76
CA SER A 90 -14.61 -23.29 -19.79
C SER A 90 -13.19 -23.80 -19.58
N CYS A 91 -12.48 -23.26 -18.58
CA CYS A 91 -11.10 -23.63 -18.29
C CYS A 91 -10.84 -23.90 -16.81
N VAL A 92 -9.64 -24.40 -16.52
CA VAL A 92 -9.24 -24.97 -15.24
C VAL A 92 -9.34 -23.97 -14.09
N GLY A 93 -9.02 -22.69 -14.33
CA GLY A 93 -9.08 -21.65 -13.30
C GLY A 93 -10.47 -21.39 -12.73
N ARG A 94 -11.54 -21.70 -13.47
CA ARG A 94 -12.93 -21.46 -13.05
C ARG A 94 -13.32 -22.20 -11.75
N ASN A 95 -12.75 -23.37 -11.50
CA ASN A 95 -13.00 -24.15 -10.28
C ASN A 95 -11.93 -23.93 -9.21
N PHE A 96 -10.92 -23.11 -9.50
CA PHE A 96 -9.80 -22.84 -8.61
C PHE A 96 -9.97 -21.50 -7.90
N TYR A 97 -10.28 -20.43 -8.64
CA TYR A 97 -10.50 -19.10 -8.07
C TYR A 97 -11.87 -18.99 -7.41
N SER A 98 -11.89 -18.74 -6.10
CA SER A 98 -13.12 -18.62 -5.32
C SER A 98 -13.16 -17.33 -4.50
N ARG A 99 -14.38 -16.90 -4.15
CA ARG A 99 -14.58 -15.72 -3.30
C ARG A 99 -14.06 -15.99 -1.90
N GLU A 100 -14.23 -17.20 -1.42
CA GLU A 100 -13.83 -17.67 -0.10
C GLU A 100 -12.31 -17.58 0.04
N ALA A 101 -11.57 -18.11 -0.94
CA ALA A 101 -10.12 -18.03 -0.94
C ALA A 101 -9.63 -16.58 -1.08
N PHE A 102 -10.35 -15.73 -1.84
CA PHE A 102 -10.05 -14.30 -1.88
C PHE A 102 -10.25 -13.60 -0.54
N LEU A 103 -11.35 -13.83 0.15
CA LEU A 103 -11.58 -13.21 1.45
C LEU A 103 -10.63 -13.74 2.53
N ASP A 104 -10.24 -15.02 2.45
CA ASP A 104 -9.28 -15.61 3.35
C ASP A 104 -7.86 -15.06 3.15
N ALA A 105 -7.46 -14.76 1.90
CA ALA A 105 -6.21 -14.04 1.61
C ALA A 105 -6.14 -12.67 2.31
N LEU A 106 -7.26 -11.96 2.42
CA LEU A 106 -7.32 -10.64 3.06
C LEU A 106 -6.99 -10.65 4.56
N THR A 107 -6.96 -11.84 5.19
CA THR A 107 -6.48 -11.99 6.58
C THR A 107 -5.00 -11.64 6.71
N SER A 108 -4.21 -11.88 5.66
CA SER A 108 -2.79 -11.50 5.57
C SER A 108 -2.58 -10.08 5.05
N PHE A 109 -3.55 -9.54 4.30
CA PHE A 109 -3.47 -8.20 3.69
C PHE A 109 -4.51 -7.24 4.28
N THR A 110 -4.40 -6.98 5.58
CA THR A 110 -5.40 -6.21 6.35
C THR A 110 -5.58 -4.76 5.90
N ARG A 111 -4.65 -4.21 5.12
CA ARG A 111 -4.69 -2.84 4.56
C ARG A 111 -5.26 -2.76 3.14
N PHE A 112 -5.28 -3.86 2.40
CA PHE A 112 -5.76 -3.90 1.03
C PHE A 112 -7.18 -3.36 0.95
N ALA A 113 -7.43 -2.43 0.03
CA ALA A 113 -8.72 -1.80 -0.22
C ALA A 113 -9.43 -1.23 1.02
N ARG A 114 -8.68 -0.80 2.04
CA ARG A 114 -9.23 -0.18 3.27
C ARG A 114 -8.64 1.20 3.58
N SER A 115 -7.85 1.74 2.66
CA SER A 115 -7.25 3.06 2.76
C SER A 115 -8.09 4.09 2.00
N GLY A 116 -8.13 5.34 2.50
CA GLY A 116 -8.84 6.42 1.80
C GLY A 116 -10.36 6.34 1.94
N LEU A 117 -11.09 6.82 0.94
CA LEU A 117 -12.55 6.78 0.90
C LEU A 117 -13.04 5.40 0.44
N VAL A 118 -14.33 5.11 0.66
CA VAL A 118 -14.96 3.88 0.16
C VAL A 118 -14.83 3.74 -1.37
N GLU A 119 -14.81 4.86 -2.09
CA GLU A 119 -14.59 4.86 -3.54
C GLU A 119 -13.14 4.50 -3.93
N ASP A 120 -12.15 4.79 -3.07
CA ASP A 120 -10.78 4.32 -3.27
C ASP A 120 -10.72 2.80 -3.15
N SER A 121 -11.42 2.22 -2.17
CA SER A 121 -11.55 0.77 -2.02
C SER A 121 -12.13 0.10 -3.26
N ARG A 122 -13.18 0.69 -3.87
CA ARG A 122 -13.78 0.16 -5.11
C ARG A 122 -12.80 0.19 -6.27
N ARG A 123 -12.05 1.29 -6.40
CA ARG A 123 -11.01 1.44 -7.43
C ARG A 123 -9.88 0.45 -7.23
N GLU A 124 -9.39 0.26 -6.01
CA GLU A 124 -8.30 -0.68 -5.70
C GLU A 124 -8.72 -2.13 -5.97
N ILE A 125 -9.94 -2.52 -5.57
CA ILE A 125 -10.52 -3.84 -5.87
C ILE A 125 -10.66 -4.04 -7.38
N ALA A 126 -11.22 -3.05 -8.09
CA ALA A 126 -11.38 -3.14 -9.54
C ALA A 126 -10.03 -3.23 -10.27
N ALA A 127 -9.04 -2.44 -9.85
CA ALA A 127 -7.70 -2.47 -10.40
C ALA A 127 -7.04 -3.84 -10.16
N PHE A 128 -7.17 -4.39 -8.95
CA PHE A 128 -6.69 -5.74 -8.64
C PHE A 128 -7.30 -6.79 -9.59
N PHE A 129 -8.63 -6.87 -9.66
CA PHE A 129 -9.28 -7.85 -10.53
C PHE A 129 -9.01 -7.64 -12.02
N ALA A 130 -8.82 -6.40 -12.46
CA ALA A 130 -8.47 -6.11 -13.85
C ALA A 130 -7.07 -6.65 -14.21
N HIS A 131 -6.07 -6.42 -13.36
CA HIS A 131 -4.72 -6.91 -13.61
C HIS A 131 -4.64 -8.42 -13.43
N ALA A 132 -5.24 -8.97 -12.37
CA ALA A 132 -5.34 -10.42 -12.18
C ALA A 132 -5.99 -11.12 -13.38
N SER A 133 -7.08 -10.54 -13.91
CA SER A 133 -7.73 -11.01 -15.13
C SER A 133 -6.80 -10.92 -16.34
N HIS A 134 -6.01 -9.86 -16.49
CA HIS A 134 -5.06 -9.76 -17.59
C HIS A 134 -3.99 -10.85 -17.54
N GLU A 135 -3.33 -11.02 -16.39
CA GLU A 135 -2.22 -11.97 -16.23
C GLU A 135 -2.65 -13.45 -16.35
N THR A 136 -3.87 -13.77 -15.90
CA THR A 136 -4.39 -15.16 -15.89
C THR A 136 -5.28 -15.48 -17.09
N GLU A 137 -5.32 -14.60 -18.09
CA GLU A 137 -6.23 -14.64 -19.24
C GLU A 137 -7.70 -14.86 -18.84
N ARG A 138 -8.21 -13.97 -17.99
CA ARG A 138 -9.55 -13.98 -17.39
C ARG A 138 -9.76 -15.13 -16.42
N PHE A 139 -8.80 -15.33 -15.51
CA PHE A 139 -8.86 -16.36 -14.47
C PHE A 139 -8.92 -17.77 -15.05
N CYS A 140 -8.26 -17.98 -16.18
CA CYS A 140 -8.31 -19.22 -16.93
C CYS A 140 -7.14 -20.14 -16.62
N HIS A 141 -5.95 -19.53 -16.50
CA HIS A 141 -4.71 -20.20 -16.16
C HIS A 141 -4.41 -20.08 -14.67
N ILE A 142 -4.01 -21.20 -14.06
CA ILE A 142 -3.52 -21.27 -12.67
C ILE A 142 -2.00 -21.19 -12.65
N GLU A 143 -1.36 -21.71 -13.69
CA GLU A 143 0.08 -21.75 -13.89
C GLU A 143 0.44 -21.12 -15.24
N GLU A 144 1.69 -20.66 -15.36
CA GLU A 144 2.21 -20.14 -16.62
C GLU A 144 2.20 -21.23 -17.70
N THR A 145 1.73 -20.87 -18.90
CA THR A 145 1.86 -21.74 -20.08
C THR A 145 3.33 -22.05 -20.35
N ASP A 146 3.66 -23.35 -20.45
CA ASP A 146 5.03 -23.86 -20.58
C ASP A 146 5.97 -23.56 -19.39
N GLY A 147 5.44 -23.15 -18.22
CA GLY A 147 6.22 -22.83 -17.02
C GLY A 147 7.14 -23.98 -16.56
N ALA A 148 6.70 -25.24 -16.68
CA ALA A 148 7.53 -26.41 -16.36
C ALA A 148 8.84 -26.52 -17.16
N LYS A 149 8.98 -25.78 -18.28
CA LYS A 149 10.20 -25.73 -19.11
C LYS A 149 11.14 -24.59 -18.72
N LYS A 150 10.76 -23.78 -17.74
CA LYS A 150 11.49 -22.60 -17.29
C LYS A 150 11.64 -22.68 -15.76
N ASP A 151 12.86 -22.75 -15.25
CA ASP A 151 13.09 -22.84 -13.80
C ASP A 151 13.02 -21.47 -13.12
N TYR A 152 13.15 -20.37 -13.89
CA TYR A 152 13.21 -18.97 -13.44
C TYR A 152 14.14 -18.73 -12.24
N CYS A 153 15.08 -19.65 -12.02
CA CYS A 153 15.90 -19.61 -10.85
C CYS A 153 17.21 -18.90 -11.17
N ASN A 154 17.44 -17.80 -10.46
CA ASN A 154 18.71 -17.11 -10.56
C ASN A 154 19.69 -17.69 -9.54
N GLU A 155 20.52 -18.63 -10.01
CA GLU A 155 21.58 -19.29 -9.23
C GLU A 155 22.62 -18.32 -8.63
N THR A 156 22.63 -17.05 -9.06
CA THR A 156 23.53 -16.03 -8.50
C THR A 156 22.96 -15.35 -7.25
N LEU A 157 21.67 -15.49 -6.96
CA LEU A 157 21.02 -14.91 -5.77
C LEU A 157 21.16 -15.83 -4.57
N THR A 158 22.11 -15.51 -3.69
CA THR A 158 22.36 -16.31 -2.48
C THR A 158 21.34 -16.08 -1.37
N GLU A 159 20.61 -14.96 -1.38
CA GLU A 159 19.52 -14.67 -0.44
C GLU A 159 18.30 -15.57 -0.67
N TYR A 160 18.08 -15.98 -1.92
CA TYR A 160 17.00 -16.88 -2.32
C TYR A 160 17.60 -18.06 -3.11
N PRO A 161 18.21 -19.06 -2.44
CA PRO A 161 18.93 -20.15 -3.10
C PRO A 161 18.01 -21.21 -3.75
N CYS A 162 18.27 -21.53 -5.02
CA CYS A 162 17.49 -22.47 -5.82
C CYS A 162 17.27 -23.83 -5.12
N ALA A 163 16.00 -24.22 -4.98
CA ALA A 163 15.63 -25.48 -4.34
C ALA A 163 15.80 -26.66 -5.32
N PRO A 164 16.61 -27.69 -4.99
CA PRO A 164 16.87 -28.81 -5.90
C PRO A 164 15.60 -29.58 -6.27
N GLY A 165 15.46 -29.95 -7.54
CA GLY A 165 14.33 -30.75 -8.03
C GLY A 165 13.00 -30.00 -8.07
N LYS A 166 12.99 -28.71 -7.71
CA LYS A 166 11.86 -27.82 -7.95
C LYS A 166 12.01 -27.23 -9.36
N GLY A 167 11.69 -28.05 -10.35
CA GLY A 167 11.18 -27.49 -11.61
C GLY A 167 9.80 -26.94 -11.29
N VAL A 168 9.76 -25.68 -10.84
CA VAL A 168 8.54 -24.95 -10.44
C VAL A 168 7.55 -25.79 -9.62
N ASP A 169 7.88 -26.21 -8.40
CA ASP A 169 7.01 -25.68 -7.35
C ASP A 169 7.09 -24.16 -7.36
N HIS A 170 6.12 -23.54 -8.03
CA HIS A 170 5.90 -22.10 -8.16
C HIS A 170 5.92 -21.31 -6.82
N CYS A 171 6.08 -21.99 -5.68
CA CYS A 171 6.15 -21.42 -4.35
C CYS A 171 7.41 -20.56 -4.06
N ASN A 172 8.45 -20.57 -4.91
CA ASN A 172 9.72 -19.90 -4.53
C ASN A 172 10.34 -18.90 -5.53
N TYR A 173 10.06 -18.94 -6.84
CA TYR A 173 10.94 -18.22 -7.79
C TYR A 173 10.31 -17.39 -8.92
N HIS A 174 9.00 -17.38 -9.12
CA HIS A 174 8.42 -16.50 -10.15
C HIS A 174 8.10 -15.10 -9.63
N GLY A 175 8.58 -14.11 -10.36
CA GLY A 175 7.86 -12.87 -10.66
C GLY A 175 7.33 -12.10 -9.46
N THR A 176 8.16 -11.19 -8.95
CA THR A 176 7.83 -10.20 -7.93
C THR A 176 6.90 -9.09 -8.46
N THR A 177 5.73 -9.43 -8.99
CA THR A 177 4.63 -8.45 -9.01
C THR A 177 3.74 -8.71 -7.81
N ILE A 178 3.30 -7.62 -7.15
CA ILE A 178 2.34 -7.71 -6.05
C ILE A 178 1.04 -8.39 -6.50
N MET A 179 0.77 -8.37 -7.80
CA MET A 179 -0.36 -9.02 -8.44
C MET A 179 -0.19 -10.54 -8.48
N ASP A 180 0.99 -11.05 -8.85
CA ASP A 180 1.28 -12.50 -8.86
C ASP A 180 1.20 -13.09 -7.45
N GLN A 181 1.74 -12.36 -6.46
CA GLN A 181 1.67 -12.76 -5.04
C GLN A 181 0.24 -12.74 -4.49
N LEU A 182 -0.56 -11.72 -4.84
CA LEU A 182 -1.95 -11.62 -4.40
C LEU A 182 -2.84 -12.64 -5.10
N VAL A 183 -2.72 -12.82 -6.42
CA VAL A 183 -3.43 -13.84 -7.21
C VAL A 183 -3.12 -15.24 -6.70
N TRP A 184 -1.87 -15.51 -6.33
CA TRP A 184 -1.47 -16.78 -5.74
C TRP A 184 -2.03 -16.98 -4.32
N SER A 185 -2.06 -15.94 -3.48
CA SER A 185 -2.71 -16.02 -2.16
C SER A 185 -4.21 -16.33 -2.25
N LEU A 186 -4.86 -16.09 -3.39
CA LEU A 186 -6.24 -16.53 -3.66
C LEU A 186 -6.37 -18.03 -3.95
N GLY A 187 -5.26 -18.76 -4.08
CA GLY A 187 -5.24 -20.15 -4.56
C GLY A 187 -4.43 -21.14 -3.74
N SER A 188 -3.52 -20.68 -2.87
CA SER A 188 -2.57 -21.55 -2.17
C SER A 188 -3.02 -22.12 -0.82
N LYS A 189 -4.33 -22.08 -0.53
CA LYS A 189 -4.94 -22.71 0.66
C LYS A 189 -5.89 -23.88 0.34
N VAL A 190 -5.74 -24.49 -0.84
CA VAL A 190 -6.36 -25.78 -1.18
C VAL A 190 -5.28 -26.84 -1.33
#